data_AF-A0A968KMT9-F1
#
_entry.id   AF-A0A968KMT9-F1
#
_cell.length_a   1.000
_cell.length_b   1.000
_cell.length_c   1.000
_cell.angle_alpha   90.00
_cell.angle_beta   90.00
_cell.angle_gamma   90.00
#
_symmetry.space_group_name_H-M   'P 1'
#
loop_
_entity.id
_entity.type
_entity.pdbx_description
1 polymer ?
#
loop_
_entity_poly.entity_id
_entity_poly.type
_entity_poly.pdbx_seq_one_letter_code
_entity_poly.pdbx_strand_id
1 'polypeptide(L)' 'MTKIIATLGPATGRKPQIRSLVGAGVDVFRLNLSHGDHGVLRQWIRWIREVEQERDRFVGILLDLQGP' A
#
# COMPACT_ATOMS: atom_id res chain seq x y z
N MET A 1 6.61 0.18 20.28
CA MET A 1 5.27 0.57 19.79
C MET A 1 4.93 -0.32 18.62
N THR A 2 3.73 -0.88 18.56
CA THR A 2 3.30 -1.82 17.50
C THR A 2 3.13 -1.10 16.16
N LYS A 3 3.46 -1.79 15.06
CA LYS A 3 3.28 -1.30 13.68
C LYS A 3 2.17 -2.07 12.97
N ILE A 4 1.43 -1.39 12.10
CA ILE A 4 0.31 -1.97 11.36
C ILE A 4 0.69 -2.19 9.90
N ILE A 5 0.62 -3.45 9.46
CA ILE A 5 0.83 -3.85 8.07
C ILE A 5 -0.53 -4.21 7.45
N ALA A 6 -0.89 -3.58 6.33
CA ALA A 6 -2.13 -3.89 5.60
C ALA A 6 -1.82 -4.41 4.20
N THR A 7 -2.48 -5.50 3.79
CA THR A 7 -2.33 -6.03 2.42
C THR A 7 -3.23 -5.24 1.47
N LEU A 8 -2.68 -4.66 0.41
CA LEU A 8 -3.48 -4.06 -0.66
C LEU A 8 -3.90 -5.14 -1.65
N GLY A 9 -5.20 -5.19 -1.92
CA GLY A 9 -5.79 -6.00 -2.98
C GLY A 9 -6.69 -5.17 -3.89
N PRO A 10 -7.29 -5.78 -4.93
CA PRO A 10 -8.15 -5.08 -5.89
C PRO A 10 -9.30 -4.31 -5.25
N ALA A 11 -9.84 -4.81 -4.14
CA ALA A 11 -10.94 -4.18 -3.40
C ALA A 11 -10.52 -2.90 -2.64
N THR A 12 -9.23 -2.75 -2.32
CA THR A 12 -8.67 -1.62 -1.56
C THR A 12 -7.68 -0.77 -2.36
N GLY A 13 -7.36 -1.21 -3.59
CA GLY A 13 -6.40 -0.61 -4.49
C GLY A 13 -6.93 0.62 -5.22
N ARG A 14 -7.37 1.63 -4.49
CA ARG A 14 -7.79 2.95 -5.00
C ARG A 14 -7.28 4.04 -4.08
N LYS A 15 -6.88 5.20 -4.64
CA LYS A 15 -6.31 6.32 -3.86
C LYS A 15 -7.13 6.74 -2.63
N PRO A 16 -8.48 6.86 -2.69
CA PRO A 16 -9.27 7.24 -1.52
C PRO A 16 -9.20 6.23 -0.36
N GLN A 17 -9.15 4.93 -0.68
CA GLN A 17 -9.02 3.89 0.35
C GLN A 17 -7.62 3.88 0.95
N ILE A 18 -6.56 4.03 0.14
CA ILE A 18 -5.19 4.17 0.62
C ILE A 18 -5.10 5.36 1.60
N ARG A 19 -5.67 6.51 1.22
CA ARG A 19 -5.74 7.72 2.07
C ARG A 19 -6.50 7.51 3.38
N SER A 20 -7.58 6.72 3.34
CA SER A 20 -8.34 6.35 4.53
C SER A 20 -7.54 5.43 5.46
N LEU A 21 -6.90 4.40 4.90
CA LEU A 21 -6.09 3.43 5.64
C LEU A 21 -4.86 4.06 6.32
N VAL A 22 -4.17 4.97 5.63
CA VAL A 22 -3.07 5.75 6.24
C VAL A 22 -3.60 6.62 7.39
N GLY A 23 -4.77 7.25 7.21
CA GLY A 23 -5.43 8.02 8.27
C GLY A 23 -5.86 7.16 9.47
N ALA A 24 -6.22 5.90 9.23
CA ALA A 24 -6.57 4.94 10.27
C ALA A 24 -5.37 4.35 11.01
N GLY A 25 -4.14 4.60 10.56
CA GLY A 25 -2.92 4.22 11.26
C GLY A 25 -2.05 3.15 10.59
N VAL A 26 -2.30 2.79 9.33
CA VAL A 26 -1.41 1.87 8.59
C VAL A 26 0.00 2.48 8.48
N ASP A 27 1.01 1.68 8.80
CA ASP A 27 2.42 2.05 8.69
C ASP A 27 3.08 1.47 7.43
N VAL A 28 2.66 0.28 7.00
CA VAL A 28 3.23 -0.43 5.85
C VAL A 28 2.12 -1.05 4.99
N PHE A 29 2.20 -0.87 3.68
CA PHE A 29 1.38 -1.62 2.73
C PHE A 29 2.14 -2.83 2.19
N ARG A 30 1.56 -4.02 2.34
CA ARG A 30 2.01 -5.27 1.70
C ARG A 30 1.39 -5.40 0.33
N LEU A 31 2.21 -5.55 -0.70
CA LEU A 31 1.81 -5.80 -2.09
C LEU A 31 2.19 -7.22 -2.47
N ASN A 32 1.20 -8.07 -2.75
CA ASN A 32 1.44 -9.48 -3.10
C ASN A 32 1.59 -9.64 -4.63
N LEU A 33 2.73 -10.14 -5.08
CA LEU A 33 3.03 -10.35 -6.51
C LEU A 33 2.30 -11.53 -7.16
N SER A 34 1.75 -12.46 -6.39
CA SER A 34 1.15 -13.69 -6.94
C SER A 34 -0.12 -13.48 -7.78
N HIS A 35 -0.76 -12.31 -7.69
CA HIS A 35 -2.06 -12.04 -8.35
C HIS A 35 -2.11 -10.69 -9.09
N GLY A 36 -0.98 -10.02 -9.29
CA GLY A 36 -0.94 -8.62 -9.74
C GLY A 36 -0.25 -8.41 -11.08
N ASP A 37 -0.94 -7.77 -12.02
CA ASP A 37 -0.29 -7.10 -13.15
C ASP A 37 0.67 -6.00 -12.61
N HIS A 38 1.90 -5.99 -13.11
CA HIS A 38 2.90 -4.96 -12.79
C HIS A 38 2.37 -3.52 -13.00
N GLY A 39 1.44 -3.32 -13.93
CA GLY A 39 0.75 -2.03 -14.12
C GLY A 39 -0.02 -1.58 -12.89
N VAL A 40 -0.78 -2.48 -12.27
CA VAL A 40 -1.60 -2.21 -11.07
C VAL A 40 -0.71 -1.91 -9.86
N LEU A 41 0.37 -2.67 -9.68
CA LEU A 41 1.33 -2.46 -8.60
C LEU A 41 2.00 -1.08 -8.68
N ARG A 42 2.46 -0.68 -9.88
CA ARG A 42 3.01 0.66 -10.12
C ARG A 42 2.01 1.76 -9.76
N GLN A 43 0.75 1.57 -10.15
CA GLN A 43 -0.32 2.52 -9.85
C GLN A 43 -0.55 2.67 -8.33
N TRP A 44 -0.53 1.57 -7.59
CA TRP A 44 -0.67 1.60 -6.13
C TRP A 44 0.53 2.26 -5.45
N ILE A 45 1.76 1.92 -5.86
CA ILE A 45 2.97 2.57 -5.34
C ILE A 45 2.91 4.08 -5.54
N ARG A 46 2.51 4.53 -6.73
CA ARG A 46 2.32 5.96 -7.03
C ARG A 46 1.33 6.61 -6.05
N TRP A 47 0.16 6.00 -5.85
CA TRP A 47 -0.84 6.55 -4.94
C TRP A 47 -0.39 6.54 -3.48
N ILE A 48 0.37 5.53 -3.04
CA ILE A 48 0.95 5.50 -1.68
C ILE A 48 1.88 6.70 -1.50
N ARG A 49 2.77 6.99 -2.47
CA ARG A 49 3.69 8.14 -2.41
C ARG A 49 2.98 9.49 -2.46
N GLU A 50 1.93 9.61 -3.27
CA GLU A 50 1.08 10.81 -3.27
C GLU A 50 0.42 11.03 -1.91
N VAL A 51 -0.13 9.97 -1.30
CA VAL A 51 -0.78 10.04 0.03
C VAL A 51 0.23 10.33 1.13
N GLU A 52 1.45 9.78 1.03
CA GLU A 52 2.57 10.06 1.93
C GLU A 52 2.88 11.56 1.99
N GLN A 53 2.98 12.20 0.81
CA GLN A 53 3.18 13.65 0.68
C GLN A 53 1.97 14.45 1.18
N GLU A 54 0.74 14.03 0.85
CA GLU A 54 -0.48 14.71 1.31
C GLU A 54 -0.67 14.67 2.83
N ARG A 55 -0.08 13.70 3.52
CA ARG A 55 -0.27 13.46 4.96
C ARG A 55 0.96 13.77 5.82
N ASP A 56 2.08 14.12 5.20
CA ASP A 56 3.37 14.31 5.85
C ASP A 56 3.72 13.14 6.80
N ARG A 57 3.47 11.92 6.33
CA ARG A 57 3.66 10.69 7.11
C ARG A 57 4.31 9.63 6.25
N PHE A 58 5.46 9.13 6.70
CA PHE A 58 6.14 8.02 6.06
C PHE A 58 5.29 6.75 6.06
N VAL A 59 5.19 6.10 4.89
CA VAL A 59 4.50 4.82 4.70
C VAL A 59 5.44 3.84 4.02
N GLY A 60 5.66 2.69 4.66
CA GLY A 60 6.47 1.61 4.10
C GLY A 60 5.72 0.87 2.99
N ILE A 61 6.48 0.32 2.04
CA ILE A 61 5.96 -0.56 1.00
C ILE A 61 6.74 -1.87 1.11
N LEU A 62 6.03 -2.97 1.37
CA LEU A 62 6.59 -4.32 1.42
C LEU A 62 6.11 -5.08 0.20
N LEU A 63 7.06 -5.49 -0.63
CA LEU A 63 6.80 -6.35 -1.79
C LEU A 63 6.93 -7.80 -1.34
N ASP A 64 5.81 -8.51 -1.33
CA ASP A 64 5.72 -9.92 -0.96
C ASP A 64 5.90 -10.75 -2.22
N LEU A 65 7.06 -11.42 -2.31
CA LEU A 65 7.42 -12.26 -3.44
C LEU A 65 6.67 -13.59 -3.35
N GLN A 66 6.31 -14.16 -4.49
CA GLN A 66 5.81 -15.53 -4.51
C GLN A 66 6.90 -16.47 -3.99
N GLY A 67 6.55 -17.37 -3.08
CA GLY A 67 7.44 -18.44 -2.62
C GLY A 67 7.80 -19.42 -3.75
N PRO A 68 8.77 -20.32 -3.52
CA PRO A 68 9.16 -21.35 -4.48
C PRO A 68 7.99 -22.25 -4.93
#